data_AF-G4YXM4-F1
#
_entry.id   AF-G4YXM4-F1
#
_cell.length_a   1.000
_cell.length_b   1.000
_cell.length_c   1.000
_cell.angle_alpha   90.00
_cell.angle_beta   90.00
_cell.angle_gamma   90.00
#
_symmetry.space_group_name_H-M   'P 1'
#
loop_
_entity.id
_entity.type
_entity.pdbx_description
1 polymer ?
#
loop_
_entity_poly.entity_id
_entity_poly.type
_entity_poly.pdbx_seq_one_letter_code
_entity_poly.pdbx_strand_id
1 'polypeptide(L)' 'LPECLWGEVLHYVVHIDNMSSTKAVGGMTPYQKLRGKKPDLKNLKRRSVRFREDVAVGSDYVE' A
#
# COMPACT_ATOMS: atom_id res chain seq x y z
N LEU A 1 -16.99 -3.51 12.94
CA LEU A 1 -17.37 -2.50 11.93
C LEU A 1 -18.59 -3.06 11.20
N PRO A 2 -19.67 -2.29 11.02
CA PRO A 2 -20.84 -2.75 10.26
C PRO A 2 -20.45 -3.30 8.88
N GLU A 3 -21.12 -4.36 8.41
CA GLU A 3 -20.75 -5.04 7.16
C GLU A 3 -20.81 -4.12 5.92
N CYS A 4 -21.74 -3.16 5.92
CA CYS A 4 -21.91 -2.19 4.84
C CYS A 4 -20.72 -1.25 4.61
N LEU A 5 -19.82 -1.11 5.59
CA LEU A 5 -18.70 -0.17 5.54
C LEU A 5 -17.38 -0.82 5.09
N TRP A 6 -17.36 -2.14 4.85
CA TRP A 6 -16.15 -2.81 4.36
C TRP A 6 -15.68 -2.29 3.00
N GLY A 7 -16.62 -1.88 2.14
CA GLY A 7 -16.29 -1.24 0.85
C GLY A 7 -15.49 0.04 1.06
N GLU A 8 -15.93 0.91 1.97
CA GLU A 8 -15.24 2.17 2.28
C GLU A 8 -13.86 1.93 2.90
N VAL A 9 -13.74 0.93 3.78
CA VAL A 9 -12.47 0.53 4.38
C VAL A 9 -11.50 0.04 3.30
N LEU A 10 -11.95 -0.83 2.38
CA LEU A 10 -11.14 -1.31 1.27
C LEU A 10 -10.70 -0.17 0.35
N HIS A 11 -11.61 0.73 0.00
CA HIS A 11 -11.29 1.93 -0.77
C HIS A 11 -10.23 2.78 -0.08
N TYR A 12 -10.35 2.97 1.24
CA TYR A 12 -9.35 3.70 2.01
C TYR A 12 -7.99 3.00 1.97
N VAL A 13 -7.92 1.69 2.23
CA VAL A 13 -6.65 0.93 2.19
C VAL A 13 -5.97 1.06 0.83
N VAL A 14 -6.72 0.83 -0.26
CA VAL A 14 -6.19 0.97 -1.63
C VAL A 14 -5.70 2.40 -1.90
N HIS A 15 -6.41 3.41 -1.37
CA HIS A 15 -5.98 4.80 -1.48
C HIS A 15 -4.65 5.05 -0.75
N ILE A 16 -4.47 4.53 0.47
CA ILE A 16 -3.21 4.63 1.22
C ILE A 16 -2.05 3.96 0.46
N ASP A 17 -2.28 2.76 -0.06
CA ASP A 17 -1.24 1.98 -0.75
C ASP A 17 -0.79 2.67 -2.05
N ASN A 18 -1.73 3.28 -2.78
CA ASN A 18 -1.41 4.05 -3.98
C ASN A 18 -0.62 5.34 -3.69
N MET A 19 -0.70 5.87 -2.47
CA MET A 19 0.07 7.04 -2.02
C MET A 19 1.38 6.67 -1.31
N SER A 20 1.63 5.37 -1.09
CA SER A 20 2.86 4.87 -0.50
C SER A 20 3.90 4.58 -1.58
N SER A 21 5.17 4.86 -1.29
CA SER A 21 6.25 4.53 -2.24
C SER A 21 6.44 3.03 -2.30
N THR A 22 6.62 2.49 -3.50
CA THR A 22 6.87 1.06 -3.68
C THR A 22 8.16 0.82 -4.45
N LYS A 23 8.88 -0.24 -4.08
CA LYS A 23 10.12 -0.63 -4.77
C LYS A 23 9.86 -1.02 -6.23
N ALA A 24 8.68 -1.59 -6.51
CA ALA A 24 8.26 -2.01 -7.84
C ALA A 24 8.23 -0.86 -8.87
N VAL A 25 7.89 0.36 -8.44
CA VAL A 25 7.92 1.55 -9.31
C VAL A 25 9.11 2.47 -9.02
N GLY A 26 10.27 1.89 -8.66
CA GLY A 26 11.51 2.64 -8.47
C GLY A 26 11.47 3.62 -7.30
N GLY A 27 10.72 3.30 -6.24
CA GLY A 27 10.58 4.15 -5.06
C GLY A 27 9.59 5.31 -5.24
N MET A 28 8.89 5.38 -6.38
CA MET A 28 7.77 6.31 -6.58
C MET A 28 6.48 5.75 -5.96
N THR A 29 5.46 6.59 -5.86
CA THR A 29 4.10 6.13 -5.52
C THR A 29 3.38 5.68 -6.80
N PRO A 30 2.54 4.64 -6.77
CA PRO A 30 1.69 4.27 -7.92
C PRO A 30 0.87 5.46 -8.44
N TYR A 31 0.36 6.31 -7.54
CA TYR A 31 -0.34 7.54 -7.89
C TYR A 31 0.51 8.50 -8.74
N GLN A 32 1.77 8.74 -8.35
CA GLN A 32 2.72 9.55 -9.14
C GLN A 32 2.94 8.96 -10.52
N LYS A 33 3.13 7.65 -10.60
CA LYS A 33 3.40 6.98 -11.87
C LYS A 33 2.23 7.11 -12.84
N LEU A 34 0.99 7.02 -12.33
CA LEU A 34 -0.22 7.13 -13.13
C LEU A 34 -0.57 8.57 -13.50
N ARG A 35 -0.43 9.52 -12.57
CA ARG A 35 -0.90 10.91 -12.75
C ARG A 35 0.19 11.89 -13.15
N GLY A 36 1.47 11.49 -13.11
CA GLY A 36 2.62 12.37 -13.36
C GLY A 36 2.83 13.47 -12.31
N LYS A 37 2.04 13.47 -11.21
CA LYS A 37 2.05 14.50 -10.16
C LYS A 37 2.27 13.85 -8.80
N LYS A 38 3.03 14.50 -7.92
CA LYS A 38 3.20 14.06 -6.52
C LYS A 38 1.85 14.10 -5.77
N PRO A 39 1.50 13.07 -4.98
CA PRO A 39 0.27 13.09 -4.18
C PRO A 39 0.40 14.16 -3.09
N ASP A 40 -0.72 14.79 -2.74
CA ASP A 40 -0.79 15.64 -1.56
C ASP A 40 -0.98 14.77 -0.32
N LEU A 41 -0.01 14.81 0.60
CA LEU A 41 0.02 13.96 1.79
C LEU A 41 -0.41 14.71 3.06
N LYS A 42 -0.90 15.97 2.96
CA LYS A 42 -1.26 16.79 4.13
C LYS A 42 -2.22 16.12 5.10
N ASN A 43 -3.17 15.34 4.57
CA ASN A 43 -4.18 14.64 5.37
C ASN A 43 -3.87 13.13 5.54
N LEU A 44 -2.72 12.68 5.05
CA LEU A 44 -2.34 11.27 5.12
C LEU A 44 -1.46 11.01 6.34
N LYS A 45 -1.96 10.21 7.29
CA LYS A 45 -1.11 9.70 8.37
C LYS A 45 -0.15 8.67 7.79
N ARG A 46 1.15 8.93 7.88
CA ARG A 46 2.20 8.01 7.41
C ARG A 46 2.05 6.67 8.13
N ARG A 47 1.77 5.61 7.38
CA ARG A 47 1.76 4.24 7.90
C ARG A 47 3.19 3.71 7.89
N SER A 48 3.84 3.71 9.05
CA SER A 48 5.14 3.04 9.22
C SER A 48 4.89 1.54 9.34
N VAL A 49 4.97 0.82 8.22
CA VAL A 49 4.93 -0.65 8.21
C VAL A 49 6.38 -1.13 8.21
N ARG A 50 6.79 -1.81 9.29
CA ARG A 50 8.00 -2.62 9.29
C ARG A 50 7.58 -4.02 8.89
N PHE A 51 8.03 -4.46 7.72
CA PHE A 51 7.95 -5.88 7.41
C PHE A 51 8.89 -6.61 8.35
N ARG A 52 8.35 -7.63 9.01
CA ARG A 52 9.11 -8.58 9.79
C ARG A 52 9.98 -9.36 8.80
N GLU A 53 11.27 -9.07 8.78
CA GLU A 53 12.25 -9.73 7.89
C GLU A 53 12.46 -11.22 8.28
N ASP A 54 11.96 -11.63 9.46
CA ASP A 54 12.06 -12.96 10.05
C ASP A 54 11.06 -13.99 9.49
N VAL A 55 10.16 -13.61 8.58
CA VAL A 55 9.23 -14.54 7.94
C VAL A 55 9.64 -14.78 6.50
N ALA A 56 10.59 -15.70 6.29
CA ALA A 56 10.77 -16.33 4.99
C ALA A 56 9.56 -17.22 4.71
N VAL A 57 8.89 -17.01 3.57
CA VAL A 57 7.95 -18.00 3.04
C VAL A 57 8.80 -19.21 2.64
N GLY A 58 8.61 -20.33 3.34
CA GLY A 58 9.26 -21.59 3.02
C GLY A 58 9.05 -21.95 1.55
N SER A 59 10.03 -22.61 0.96
CA SER A 59 10.05 -23.07 -0.44
C SER A 59 9.03 -24.19 -0.73
N ASP A 60 7.89 -24.18 -0.06
CA ASP A 60 6.96 -25.32 0.00
C ASP A 60 5.89 -25.24 -1.10
N TYR A 61 6.21 -24.56 -2.20
CA TYR A 61 5.38 -24.44 -3.39
C TYR A 61 6.13 -24.95 -4.63
N VAL A 62 6.58 -26.21 -4.59
CA VAL A 62 6.88 -27.01 -5.79
C VAL A 62 6.53 -28.46 -5.49
N GLU A 63 5.39 -28.91 -6.00
CA GLU A 63 5.19 -30.28 -6.50
C GLU A 63 4.80 -30.19 -7.97
#